data_AF-S5W0N7-F1
#
_entry.id   AF-S5W0N7-F1
#
_cell.length_a   1.000
_cell.length_b   1.000
_cell.length_c   1.000
_cell.angle_alpha   90.00
_cell.angle_beta   90.00
_cell.angle_gamma   90.00
#
_symmetry.space_group_name_H-M   'P 1'
#
loop_
_entity.id
_entity.type
_entity.pdbx_description
1 polymer ?
#
loop_
_entity_poly.entity_id
_entity_poly.type
_entity_poly.pdbx_seq_one_letter_code
_entity_poly.pdbx_strand_id
1 'polypeptide(L)'
;MIRNPVLLRTAPLQGETTSSLICRVARRYGMEAKVLRACWKWRNYPLGHEGGGARADAEVLLNAAGRQLLVGMCGVEEGVLARTLPSWGEEDAKLRAEAGDPVGLWRVGGAVAGPVTFGCRLCTARRTGAAVRVVRYAPRWERVCVRHGRWLLDADANQPLEHLDLRGLPEVVAAQRRWAGVARRDADRGRAGGGRLSTVRQGEVGC
;
A
#
# COMPACT_ATOMS: atom_id res chain seq x y z
N MET A 1 -13.03 -31.81 -4.03
CA MET A 1 -12.23 -30.60 -4.29
C MET A 1 -13.12 -29.60 -5.03
N ILE A 2 -13.95 -28.87 -4.29
CA ILE A 2 -15.00 -27.99 -4.86
C ILE A 2 -14.33 -26.67 -5.23
N ARG A 3 -14.19 -26.38 -6.53
CA ARG A 3 -13.94 -25.02 -7.02
C ARG A 3 -15.16 -24.18 -6.64
N ASN A 4 -15.02 -23.31 -5.65
CA ASN A 4 -16.10 -22.47 -5.14
C ASN A 4 -16.48 -21.42 -6.21
N PRO A 5 -17.75 -21.29 -6.65
CA PRO A 5 -18.05 -20.70 -7.97
C PRO A 5 -17.99 -19.17 -8.11
N VAL A 6 -17.66 -18.35 -7.09
CA VAL A 6 -17.67 -16.87 -7.25
C VAL A 6 -16.56 -16.14 -6.47
N LEU A 7 -15.34 -16.68 -6.37
CA LEU A 7 -14.20 -15.88 -5.92
C LEU A 7 -13.62 -15.10 -7.10
N LEU A 8 -13.97 -13.82 -7.19
CA LEU A 8 -13.42 -12.92 -8.20
C LEU A 8 -11.99 -12.52 -7.79
N ARG A 9 -11.01 -13.22 -8.39
CA ARG A 9 -9.59 -12.98 -8.12
C ARG A 9 -9.23 -11.50 -8.26
N THR A 10 -8.77 -10.91 -7.15
CA THR A 10 -8.35 -9.51 -7.05
C THR A 10 -6.91 -9.46 -6.56
N ALA A 11 -5.97 -9.35 -7.49
CA ALA A 11 -4.55 -9.25 -7.14
C ALA A 11 -4.19 -7.82 -6.66
N PRO A 12 -3.37 -7.69 -5.60
CA PRO A 12 -2.85 -6.40 -5.16
C PRO A 12 -1.89 -5.81 -6.19
N LEU A 13 -1.76 -4.48 -6.17
CA LEU A 13 -0.71 -3.78 -6.89
C LEU A 13 0.52 -3.62 -5.99
N GLN A 14 1.71 -3.57 -6.57
CA GLN A 14 2.94 -3.40 -5.79
C GLN A 14 2.90 -2.09 -5.00
N GLY A 15 3.12 -2.19 -3.69
CA GLY A 15 3.11 -1.07 -2.76
C GLY A 15 1.72 -0.57 -2.39
N GLU A 16 0.64 -1.23 -2.83
CA GLU A 16 -0.73 -0.82 -2.53
C GLU A 16 -1.01 -0.82 -1.03
N THR A 17 -1.82 0.12 -0.55
CA THR A 17 -2.31 0.11 0.84
C THR A 17 -3.38 -0.97 1.02
N THR A 18 -3.44 -1.58 2.19
CA THR A 18 -4.48 -2.58 2.51
C THR A 18 -5.88 -1.97 2.37
N SER A 19 -6.06 -0.72 2.79
CA SER A 19 -7.29 0.06 2.59
C SER A 19 -7.70 0.18 1.11
N SER A 20 -6.74 0.50 0.21
CA SER A 20 -6.98 0.57 -1.24
C SER A 20 -7.40 -0.78 -1.82
N LEU A 21 -6.75 -1.86 -1.38
CA LEU A 21 -7.09 -3.22 -1.81
C LEU A 21 -8.53 -3.59 -1.39
N ILE A 22 -8.91 -3.35 -0.13
CA ILE A 22 -10.28 -3.61 0.37
C ILE A 22 -11.31 -2.87 -0.50
N CYS A 23 -11.06 -1.60 -0.84
CA CYS A 23 -11.96 -0.83 -1.71
C CYS A 23 -12.09 -1.43 -3.11
N ARG A 24 -11.00 -1.98 -3.66
CA ARG A 24 -11.01 -2.65 -4.96
C ARG A 24 -11.70 -4.00 -4.94
N VAL A 25 -11.51 -4.78 -3.88
CA VAL A 25 -12.22 -6.04 -3.68
C VAL A 25 -13.73 -5.76 -3.62
N ALA A 26 -14.16 -4.79 -2.81
CA ALA A 26 -15.57 -4.40 -2.71
C ALA A 26 -16.16 -4.04 -4.09
N ARG A 27 -15.47 -3.17 -4.83
CA ARG A 27 -15.88 -2.80 -6.20
C ARG A 27 -15.94 -4.01 -7.14
N ARG A 28 -15.01 -4.96 -7.01
CA ARG A 28 -14.99 -6.17 -7.84
C ARG A 28 -16.21 -7.04 -7.59
N TYR A 29 -16.68 -7.09 -6.34
CA TYR A 29 -17.94 -7.75 -5.96
C TYR A 29 -19.19 -6.88 -6.21
N GLY A 30 -19.06 -5.70 -6.82
CA GLY A 30 -20.20 -4.81 -7.07
C GLY A 30 -20.81 -4.19 -5.82
N MET A 31 -20.08 -4.16 -4.70
CA MET A 31 -20.57 -3.63 -3.43
C MET A 31 -19.81 -2.39 -2.96
N GLU A 32 -20.44 -1.61 -2.08
CA GLU A 32 -19.78 -0.50 -1.41
C GLU A 32 -18.71 -0.99 -0.42
N ALA A 33 -17.59 -0.27 -0.31
CA ALA A 33 -16.52 -0.61 0.63
C ALA A 33 -16.97 -0.63 2.09
N LYS A 34 -18.02 0.13 2.48
CA LYS A 34 -18.60 0.07 3.82
C LYS A 34 -19.20 -1.32 4.13
N VAL A 35 -19.80 -1.97 3.14
CA VAL A 35 -20.43 -3.29 3.28
C VAL A 35 -19.34 -4.35 3.49
N LEU A 36 -18.31 -4.36 2.64
CA LEU A 36 -17.18 -5.30 2.82
C LEU A 36 -16.48 -5.08 4.17
N ARG A 37 -16.31 -3.83 4.60
CA ARG A 37 -15.68 -3.50 5.89
C ARG A 37 -16.47 -3.99 7.10
N ALA A 38 -17.76 -4.26 6.99
CA ALA A 38 -18.55 -4.81 8.09
C ALA A 38 -18.10 -6.23 8.49
N CYS A 39 -17.29 -6.89 7.67
CA CYS A 39 -16.70 -8.19 7.97
C CYS A 39 -15.59 -8.15 9.04
N TRP A 40 -15.14 -6.97 9.47
CA TRP A 40 -14.16 -6.80 10.55
C TRP A 40 -14.78 -6.09 11.77
N LYS A 41 -14.32 -6.48 12.95
CA LYS A 41 -14.52 -5.73 14.20
C LYS A 41 -13.50 -4.57 14.22
N TRP A 42 -13.99 -3.33 14.26
CA TRP A 42 -13.12 -2.15 14.19
C TRP A 42 -12.79 -1.60 15.57
N ARG A 43 -11.50 -1.31 15.80
CA ARG A 43 -11.00 -0.75 17.07
C ARG A 43 -11.07 0.77 17.17
N ASN A 44 -11.23 1.43 16.02
CA ASN A 44 -11.40 2.86 15.90
C ASN A 44 -12.17 3.17 14.61
N TYR A 45 -12.54 4.43 14.42
CA TYR A 45 -13.19 4.90 13.22
C TYR A 45 -12.17 5.30 12.14
N PRO A 46 -12.56 5.27 10.85
CA PRO A 46 -11.76 5.85 9.79
C PRO A 46 -11.42 7.29 10.11
N LEU A 47 -10.17 7.67 9.89
CA LEU A 47 -9.74 9.05 10.04
C LEU A 47 -10.41 9.88 8.96
N GLY A 48 -11.16 10.90 9.37
CA GLY A 48 -11.82 11.85 8.48
C GLY A 48 -11.04 13.15 8.34
N HIS A 49 -11.37 13.94 7.32
CA HIS A 49 -11.08 15.36 7.29
C HIS A 49 -12.20 16.15 7.98
N GLU A 50 -11.92 17.38 8.41
CA GLU A 50 -12.98 18.35 8.65
C GLU A 50 -13.76 18.54 7.35
N GLY A 51 -14.99 18.00 7.28
CA GLY A 51 -15.75 17.83 6.03
C GLY A 51 -16.28 16.40 5.79
N GLY A 52 -15.98 15.43 6.65
CA GLY A 52 -16.71 14.15 6.75
C GLY A 52 -16.29 13.03 5.79
N GLY A 53 -15.33 13.28 4.90
CA GLY A 53 -14.76 12.24 4.01
C GLY A 53 -13.58 11.50 4.64
N ALA A 54 -13.54 10.17 4.49
CA ALA A 54 -12.38 9.35 4.89
C ALA A 54 -11.12 9.82 4.16
N ARG A 55 -10.00 9.95 4.88
CA ARG A 55 -8.74 10.41 4.29
C ARG A 55 -8.25 9.46 3.20
N ALA A 56 -7.70 10.01 2.12
CA ALA A 56 -7.18 9.19 1.03
C ALA A 56 -5.89 8.44 1.44
N ASP A 57 -5.15 8.95 2.42
CA ASP A 57 -4.01 8.27 3.05
C ASP A 57 -4.39 7.27 4.15
N ALA A 58 -5.68 7.01 4.38
CA ALA A 58 -6.10 6.07 5.41
C ALA A 58 -5.59 4.65 5.09
N GLU A 59 -4.93 4.05 6.07
CA GLU A 59 -4.46 2.68 6.04
C GLU A 59 -5.24 1.81 7.02
N VAL A 60 -5.35 0.52 6.71
CA VAL A 60 -5.93 -0.51 7.57
C VAL A 60 -4.85 -1.50 7.95
N LEU A 61 -4.65 -1.68 9.25
CA LEU A 61 -3.92 -2.83 9.80
C LEU A 61 -4.92 -3.90 10.19
N LEU A 62 -4.55 -5.17 9.99
CA LEU A 62 -5.39 -6.32 10.24
C LEU A 62 -4.65 -7.32 11.14
N ASN A 63 -5.35 -7.89 12.11
CA ASN A 63 -4.83 -9.05 12.84
C ASN A 63 -4.78 -10.30 11.94
N ALA A 64 -4.19 -11.40 12.43
CA ALA A 64 -4.03 -12.63 11.65
C ALA A 64 -5.36 -13.14 11.07
N ALA A 65 -6.44 -13.19 11.86
CA ALA A 65 -7.76 -13.63 11.38
C ALA A 65 -8.33 -12.68 10.30
N GLY A 66 -8.18 -11.36 10.49
CA GLY A 66 -8.59 -10.35 9.52
C GLY A 66 -7.82 -10.44 8.20
N ARG A 67 -6.54 -10.80 8.26
CA ARG A 67 -5.70 -11.05 7.09
C ARG A 67 -6.15 -12.29 6.33
N GLN A 68 -6.40 -13.41 7.02
CA GLN A 68 -6.93 -14.64 6.40
C GLN A 68 -8.27 -14.40 5.71
N LEU A 69 -9.14 -13.57 6.32
CA LEU A 69 -10.39 -13.17 5.69
C LEU A 69 -10.16 -12.40 4.37
N LEU A 70 -9.23 -11.43 4.36
CA LEU A 70 -8.92 -10.68 3.15
C LEU A 70 -8.27 -11.56 2.07
N VAL A 71 -7.42 -12.51 2.44
CA VAL A 71 -6.85 -13.54 1.55
C VAL A 71 -7.97 -14.30 0.83
N GLY A 72 -8.94 -14.80 1.59
CA GLY A 72 -10.11 -15.50 1.07
C GLY A 72 -10.93 -14.64 0.10
N MET A 73 -11.20 -13.38 0.46
CA MET A 73 -11.95 -12.44 -0.39
C MET A 73 -11.19 -12.05 -1.67
N CYS A 74 -9.86 -11.96 -1.62
CA CYS A 74 -9.06 -11.65 -2.80
C CYS A 74 -8.91 -12.84 -3.74
N GLY A 75 -9.05 -14.08 -3.24
CA GLY A 75 -8.79 -15.29 -4.02
C GLY A 75 -7.33 -15.39 -4.48
N VAL A 76 -6.38 -14.97 -3.63
CA VAL A 76 -4.93 -15.04 -3.87
C VAL A 76 -4.23 -15.63 -2.66
N GLU A 77 -3.07 -16.24 -2.87
CA GLU A 77 -2.22 -16.75 -1.79
C GLU A 77 -1.76 -15.63 -0.85
N GLU A 78 -1.70 -15.89 0.46
CA GLU A 78 -1.25 -14.92 1.46
C GLU A 78 0.16 -14.39 1.16
N GLY A 79 1.06 -15.26 0.71
CA GLY A 79 2.42 -14.86 0.33
C GLY A 79 2.47 -13.82 -0.79
N VAL A 80 1.43 -13.73 -1.64
CA VAL A 80 1.31 -12.65 -2.64
C VAL A 80 0.99 -11.33 -1.95
N LEU A 81 0.04 -11.32 -1.01
CA LEU A 81 -0.30 -10.12 -0.23
C LEU A 81 0.91 -9.64 0.58
N ALA A 82 1.57 -10.55 1.31
CA ALA A 82 2.74 -10.24 2.13
C ALA A 82 3.91 -9.60 1.36
N ARG A 83 4.11 -9.98 0.10
CA ARG A 83 5.18 -9.40 -0.75
C ARG A 83 4.80 -8.08 -1.43
N THR A 84 3.51 -7.76 -1.50
CA THR A 84 3.02 -6.63 -2.31
C THR A 84 2.46 -5.49 -1.48
N LEU A 85 1.89 -5.79 -0.31
CA LEU A 85 1.32 -4.84 0.63
C LEU A 85 2.34 -4.54 1.74
N PRO A 86 2.93 -3.34 1.78
CA PRO A 86 3.98 -3.02 2.75
C PRO A 86 3.55 -3.12 4.21
N SER A 87 2.26 -2.89 4.50
CA SER A 87 1.70 -2.92 5.85
C SER A 87 1.15 -4.29 6.27
N TRP A 88 1.29 -5.34 5.44
CA TRP A 88 0.60 -6.63 5.67
C TRP A 88 0.96 -7.29 7.01
N GLY A 89 2.24 -7.26 7.38
CA GLY A 89 2.73 -7.90 8.59
C GLY A 89 2.73 -7.01 9.82
N GLU A 90 2.30 -5.75 9.70
CA GLU A 90 2.39 -4.77 10.79
C GLU A 90 1.45 -5.15 11.93
N GLU A 91 2.01 -5.22 13.13
CA GLU A 91 1.29 -5.54 14.36
C GLU A 91 1.04 -4.28 15.18
N ASP A 92 -0.02 -4.30 15.99
CA ASP A 92 -0.34 -3.24 16.94
C ASP A 92 -1.03 -3.87 18.14
N ALA A 93 -0.70 -3.41 19.35
CA ALA A 93 -1.30 -3.96 20.57
C ALA A 93 -2.85 -3.87 20.55
N LYS A 94 -3.43 -2.88 19.86
CA LYS A 94 -4.88 -2.71 19.73
C LYS A 94 -5.53 -3.76 18.81
N LEU A 95 -4.74 -4.46 17.98
CA LEU A 95 -5.21 -5.57 17.13
C LEU A 95 -5.41 -6.88 17.91
N ARG A 96 -4.94 -6.97 19.16
CA ARG A 96 -5.18 -8.14 20.01
C ARG A 96 -6.67 -8.37 20.18
N ALA A 97 -7.09 -9.62 20.06
CA ALA A 97 -8.48 -10.05 20.09
C ALA A 97 -8.57 -11.52 20.47
N GLU A 98 -9.78 -12.02 20.71
CA GLU A 98 -10.05 -13.43 20.88
C GLU A 98 -9.66 -14.23 19.62
N ALA A 99 -9.33 -15.51 19.80
CA ALA A 99 -8.91 -16.36 18.70
C ALA A 99 -10.02 -16.46 17.63
N GLY A 100 -9.67 -16.19 16.38
CA GLY A 100 -10.59 -16.27 15.25
C GLY A 100 -11.35 -14.98 14.92
N ASP A 101 -11.33 -13.97 15.79
CA ASP A 101 -12.01 -12.71 15.51
C ASP A 101 -11.26 -11.86 14.48
N PRO A 102 -11.87 -11.51 13.32
CA PRO A 102 -11.26 -10.62 12.36
C PRO A 102 -11.32 -9.17 12.86
N VAL A 103 -10.17 -8.61 13.23
CA VAL A 103 -10.07 -7.25 13.77
C VAL A 103 -9.30 -6.34 12.83
N GLY A 104 -9.82 -5.12 12.64
CA GLY A 104 -9.21 -4.06 11.86
C GLY A 104 -8.95 -2.80 12.66
N LEU A 105 -7.92 -2.06 12.26
CA LEU A 105 -7.48 -0.84 12.91
C LEU A 105 -7.08 0.20 11.87
N TRP A 106 -7.67 1.39 11.95
CA TRP A 106 -7.33 2.52 11.08
C TRP A 106 -6.06 3.22 11.53
N ARG A 107 -5.21 3.57 10.56
CA ARG A 107 -3.98 4.34 10.71
C ARG A 107 -3.85 5.36 9.58
N VAL A 108 -2.92 6.30 9.74
CA VAL A 108 -2.45 7.14 8.65
C VAL A 108 -1.34 6.39 7.94
N GLY A 109 -1.45 6.15 6.63
CA GLY A 109 -0.45 5.38 5.87
C GLY A 109 0.96 5.94 6.02
N GLY A 110 1.11 7.27 5.97
CA GLY A 110 2.37 7.98 6.21
C GLY A 110 3.12 7.55 7.47
N ALA A 111 2.40 7.19 8.53
CA ALA A 111 2.95 6.76 9.82
C ALA A 111 3.17 5.25 9.94
N VAL A 112 2.74 4.46 8.96
CA VAL A 112 2.86 2.99 8.96
C VAL A 112 4.11 2.55 8.21
N ALA A 113 4.14 2.76 6.90
CA ALA A 113 5.22 2.26 6.04
C ALA A 113 5.86 3.36 5.15
N GLY A 114 5.53 4.62 5.41
CA GLY A 114 6.10 5.78 4.74
C GLY A 114 5.12 6.52 3.82
N PRO A 115 5.62 7.46 2.99
CA PRO A 115 4.77 8.36 2.21
C PRO A 115 3.85 7.60 1.25
N VAL A 116 2.59 8.04 1.17
CA VAL A 116 1.59 7.47 0.27
C VAL A 116 1.25 8.42 -0.87
N THR A 117 0.86 7.87 -2.00
CA THR A 117 0.50 8.59 -3.21
C THR A 117 -0.62 7.88 -3.94
N PHE A 118 -1.34 8.61 -4.78
CA PHE A 118 -2.27 7.98 -5.71
C PHE A 118 -1.53 7.08 -6.72
N GLY A 119 -2.17 5.99 -7.13
CA GLY A 119 -1.75 5.19 -8.25
C GLY A 119 -2.15 5.82 -9.58
N CYS A 120 -1.37 5.57 -10.64
CA CYS A 120 -1.78 6.01 -11.98
C CYS A 120 -3.01 5.22 -12.45
N ARG A 121 -4.17 5.89 -12.58
CA ARG A 121 -5.42 5.26 -13.02
C ARG A 121 -5.31 4.51 -14.35
N LEU A 122 -4.47 4.98 -15.28
CA LEU A 122 -4.23 4.29 -16.56
C LEU A 122 -3.44 2.98 -16.36
N CYS A 123 -2.44 2.97 -15.47
CA CYS A 123 -1.76 1.73 -15.09
C CYS A 123 -2.71 0.76 -14.39
N THR A 124 -3.56 1.27 -13.49
CA THR A 124 -4.57 0.48 -12.80
C THR A 124 -5.53 -0.14 -13.80
N ALA A 125 -6.14 0.66 -14.68
CA ALA A 125 -7.04 0.18 -15.73
C ALA A 125 -6.39 -0.91 -16.58
N ARG A 126 -5.12 -0.72 -16.99
CA ARG A 126 -4.39 -1.73 -17.76
C ARG A 126 -4.16 -3.03 -17.00
N ARG A 127 -3.98 -2.99 -15.68
CA ARG A 127 -3.70 -4.17 -14.85
C ARG A 127 -4.95 -4.88 -14.32
N THR A 128 -6.04 -4.15 -14.11
CA THR A 128 -7.23 -4.65 -13.41
C THR A 128 -8.49 -4.65 -14.27
N GLY A 129 -8.43 -4.04 -15.46
CA GLY A 129 -9.60 -3.82 -16.33
C GLY A 129 -10.49 -2.66 -15.87
N ALA A 130 -10.15 -1.93 -14.80
CA ALA A 130 -10.97 -0.84 -14.28
C ALA A 130 -10.14 0.38 -13.86
N ALA A 131 -10.57 1.58 -14.27
CA ALA A 131 -9.94 2.86 -13.94
C ALA A 131 -10.28 3.34 -12.52
N VAL A 132 -10.01 2.49 -11.53
CA VAL A 132 -10.28 2.77 -10.12
C VAL A 132 -9.12 3.54 -9.46
N ARG A 133 -9.47 4.43 -8.51
CA ARG A 133 -8.52 5.04 -7.59
C ARG A 133 -7.78 3.94 -6.82
N VAL A 134 -6.47 4.09 -6.72
CA VAL A 134 -5.57 3.24 -5.92
C VAL A 134 -4.69 4.16 -5.09
N VAL A 135 -4.35 3.73 -3.88
CA VAL A 135 -3.37 4.41 -3.03
C VAL A 135 -2.24 3.43 -2.74
N ARG A 136 -1.01 3.91 -2.80
CA ARG A 136 0.19 3.09 -2.63
C ARG A 136 1.28 3.85 -1.87
N TYR A 137 2.12 3.11 -1.18
CA TYR A 137 3.38 3.61 -0.65
C TYR A 137 4.35 3.88 -1.81
N ALA A 138 4.87 5.11 -1.86
CA ALA A 138 5.97 5.47 -2.73
C ALA A 138 6.66 6.73 -2.19
N PRO A 139 8.00 6.73 -2.09
CA PRO A 139 8.71 7.92 -1.69
C PRO A 139 8.48 9.07 -2.68
N ARG A 140 8.63 10.32 -2.21
CA ARG A 140 8.30 11.53 -2.99
C ARG A 140 9.00 11.58 -4.35
N TRP A 141 10.21 11.04 -4.44
CA TRP A 141 11.02 10.99 -5.65
C TRP A 141 10.65 9.87 -6.63
N GLU A 142 9.70 8.97 -6.33
CA GLU A 142 9.25 7.87 -7.24
C GLU A 142 7.79 8.00 -7.69
N ARG A 143 7.26 9.23 -7.67
CA ARG A 143 5.84 9.48 -7.95
C ARG A 143 5.52 9.79 -9.40
N VAL A 144 6.49 9.76 -10.29
CA VAL A 144 6.22 9.97 -11.72
C VAL A 144 5.90 8.64 -12.39
N CYS A 145 4.69 8.55 -12.94
CA CYS A 145 4.34 7.50 -13.87
C CYS A 145 5.00 7.78 -15.23
N VAL A 146 6.23 7.31 -15.42
CA VAL A 146 7.03 7.52 -16.64
C VAL A 146 6.37 6.97 -17.92
N ARG A 147 5.46 6.01 -17.76
CA ARG A 147 4.71 5.41 -18.86
C ARG A 147 3.62 6.33 -19.40
N HIS A 148 2.95 7.05 -18.51
CA HIS A 148 1.80 7.88 -18.86
C HIS A 148 2.08 9.38 -18.73
N GLY A 149 3.32 9.76 -18.38
CA GLY A 149 3.72 11.16 -18.21
C GLY A 149 2.89 11.87 -17.16
N ARG A 150 2.73 11.27 -15.98
CA ARG A 150 1.89 11.84 -14.90
C ARG A 150 2.67 11.91 -13.60
N TRP A 151 2.63 13.06 -12.94
CA TRP A 151 3.08 13.19 -11.57
C TRP A 151 1.94 12.78 -10.64
N LEU A 152 2.15 11.76 -9.81
CA LEU A 152 1.15 11.25 -8.88
C LEU A 152 1.19 12.08 -7.60
N LEU A 153 0.03 12.62 -7.21
CA LEU A 153 -0.04 13.51 -6.06
C LEU A 153 -0.08 12.74 -4.75
N ASP A 154 0.28 13.46 -3.69
CA ASP A 154 0.17 13.05 -2.30
C ASP A 154 -1.27 12.64 -1.97
N ALA A 155 -1.44 11.46 -1.36
CA ALA A 155 -2.75 11.01 -0.88
C ALA A 155 -3.09 11.58 0.50
N ASP A 156 -2.10 12.10 1.23
CA ASP A 156 -2.23 12.80 2.51
C ASP A 156 -2.54 14.30 2.33
N ALA A 157 -2.35 14.83 1.12
CA ALA A 157 -2.71 16.20 0.79
C ALA A 157 -4.24 16.35 0.67
N ASN A 158 -4.78 17.38 1.32
CA ASN A 158 -6.20 17.74 1.25
C ASN A 158 -6.53 18.41 -0.10
N GLN A 159 -6.42 17.65 -1.18
CA GLN A 159 -6.61 18.14 -2.54
C GLN A 159 -7.30 17.08 -3.42
N PRO A 160 -8.18 17.47 -4.35
CA PRO A 160 -8.99 16.52 -5.10
C PRO A 160 -8.26 15.87 -6.28
N LEU A 161 -7.13 16.43 -6.73
CA LEU A 161 -6.43 15.95 -7.92
C LEU A 161 -5.62 14.69 -7.60
N GLU A 162 -5.68 13.68 -8.46
CA GLU A 162 -4.86 12.47 -8.24
C GLU A 162 -3.49 12.57 -8.94
N HIS A 163 -3.39 13.46 -9.93
CA HIS A 163 -2.18 13.63 -10.72
C HIS A 163 -2.12 14.99 -11.40
N LEU A 164 -0.90 15.37 -11.78
CA LEU A 164 -0.60 16.42 -12.75
C LEU A 164 -0.11 15.78 -14.05
N ASP A 165 -0.45 16.38 -15.18
CA ASP A 165 0.01 15.97 -16.49
C ASP A 165 1.38 16.56 -16.80
N LEU A 166 2.32 15.74 -17.27
CA LEU A 166 3.70 16.12 -17.58
C LEU A 166 3.96 16.17 -19.09
N ARG A 167 2.93 16.17 -19.95
CA ARG A 167 3.12 16.28 -21.42
C ARG A 167 3.93 17.52 -21.83
N GLY A 168 3.82 18.62 -21.08
CA GLY A 168 4.60 19.84 -21.30
C GLY A 168 5.98 19.87 -20.62
N LEU A 169 6.35 18.82 -19.88
CA LEU A 169 7.58 18.74 -19.08
C LEU A 169 8.32 17.40 -19.32
N PRO A 170 8.73 17.11 -20.58
CA PRO A 170 9.35 15.83 -20.92
C PRO A 170 10.66 15.57 -20.17
N GLU A 171 11.39 16.60 -19.77
CA GLU A 171 12.63 16.53 -19.00
C GLU A 171 12.42 15.91 -17.62
N VAL A 172 11.28 16.14 -16.97
CA VAL A 172 10.92 15.52 -15.69
C VAL A 172 10.74 14.01 -15.86
N VAL A 173 10.04 13.59 -16.92
CA VAL A 173 9.85 12.18 -17.25
C VAL A 173 11.18 11.51 -17.59
N ALA A 174 12.06 12.20 -18.33
CA ALA A 174 13.39 11.70 -18.68
C ALA A 174 14.28 11.54 -17.43
N ALA A 175 14.27 12.52 -16.53
CA ALA A 175 15.01 12.45 -15.26
C ALA A 175 14.56 11.25 -14.42
N GLN A 176 13.24 11.02 -14.33
CA GLN A 176 12.67 9.90 -13.59
C GLN A 176 13.01 8.54 -14.20
N ARG A 177 13.08 8.42 -15.52
CA ARG A 177 13.57 7.21 -16.18
C ARG A 177 15.03 6.93 -15.85
N ARG A 178 15.88 7.95 -15.82
CA ARG A 178 17.30 7.81 -15.45
C ARG A 178 17.47 7.42 -13.98
N TRP A 179 16.65 7.98 -13.09
CA TRP A 179 16.66 7.66 -11.67
C TRP A 179 16.48 6.17 -11.39
N ALA A 180 15.58 5.49 -12.10
CA ALA A 180 15.40 4.04 -11.96
C ALA A 180 16.66 3.22 -12.30
N GLY A 181 17.55 3.75 -13.14
CA GLY A 181 18.87 3.16 -13.36
C GLY A 181 19.85 3.39 -12.20
N VAL A 182 19.81 4.57 -11.60
CA VAL A 182 20.63 4.92 -10.42
C VAL A 182 20.22 4.07 -9.21
N ALA A 183 18.92 4.02 -8.89
CA ALA A 183 18.39 3.28 -7.75
C ALA A 183 18.70 1.77 -7.82
N ARG A 184 18.65 1.17 -9.01
CA ARG A 184 19.02 -0.25 -9.19
C ARG A 184 20.49 -0.51 -8.87
N ARG A 185 21.40 0.33 -9.40
CA ARG A 185 22.84 0.19 -9.14
C ARG A 185 23.18 0.40 -7.67
N ASP A 186 22.47 1.28 -6.99
CA ASP A 186 22.65 1.50 -5.55
C ASP A 186 22.21 0.27 -4.74
N ALA A 187 21.04 -0.29 -5.06
CA ALA A 187 20.55 -1.52 -4.44
C ALA A 187 21.48 -2.72 -4.67
N ASP A 188 22.02 -2.87 -5.89
CA ASP A 188 22.97 -3.93 -6.24
C ASP A 188 24.29 -3.79 -5.46
N ARG A 189 24.78 -2.57 -5.28
CA ARG A 189 25.95 -2.27 -4.45
C ARG A 189 25.69 -2.54 -2.97
N GLY A 190 24.53 -2.16 -2.45
CA GLY A 190 24.12 -2.46 -1.07
C GLY A 190 24.01 -3.97 -0.80
N ARG A 191 23.52 -4.74 -1.78
CA ARG A 191 23.47 -6.21 -1.70
C ARG A 191 24.85 -6.85 -1.78
N ALA A 192 25.76 -6.32 -2.60
CA ALA A 192 27.15 -6.80 -2.71
C ALA A 192 28.02 -6.40 -1.49
N GLY A 193 27.69 -5.31 -0.81
CA GLY A 193 28.42 -4.79 0.36
C GLY A 193 27.98 -5.34 1.72
N GLY A 194 27.01 -6.26 1.79
CA GLY A 194 26.51 -6.87 3.04
C GLY A 194 27.45 -7.83 3.77
N GLY A 195 28.77 -7.71 3.56
CA GLY A 195 29.80 -8.49 4.23
C GLY A 195 30.48 -7.71 5.34
N ARG A 196 30.12 -8.02 6.60
CA ARG A 196 30.83 -7.74 7.85
C ARG A 196 31.25 -6.27 8.11
N LEU A 197 30.46 -5.60 8.96
CA LEU A 197 31.00 -4.63 9.92
C LEU A 197 30.94 -5.27 11.30
N SER A 198 32.08 -5.81 11.73
CA SER A 198 32.34 -6.27 13.10
C SER A 198 32.21 -5.10 14.07
N THR A 199 31.44 -5.32 15.13
CA THR A 199 31.33 -4.48 16.32
C THR A 199 32.72 -4.29 16.95
N VAL A 200 33.20 -3.05 16.99
CA VAL A 200 34.32 -2.68 17.87
C VAL A 200 33.77 -2.62 19.29
N ARG A 201 34.22 -3.56 20.13
CA ARG A 201 34.11 -3.46 21.59
C ARG A 201 34.89 -2.22 22.04
N GLN A 202 34.21 -1.24 22.61
CA GLN A 202 34.88 -0.22 23.42
C GLN A 202 35.32 -0.87 24.74
N GLY A 203 36.62 -0.85 24.96
CA GLY A 203 37.26 -1.29 26.19
C GLY A 203 37.07 -0.29 27.32
N GLU A 204 37.10 -0.84 28.53
CA GLU A 204 37.23 -0.18 29.81
C GLU A 204 38.47 0.72 29.84
N VAL A 205 38.35 1.91 30.45
CA VAL A 205 39.48 2.57 31.11
C VAL A 205 38.94 3.27 32.35
N GLY A 206 39.37 2.78 33.51
CA GLY A 206 39.15 3.43 34.80
C GLY A 206 40.17 4.54 35.06
N CYS A 207 39.76 5.47 35.91
CA CYS A 207 40.53 6.10 36.97
C CYS A 207 39.56 6.31 38.14
#